data_AF-A0A953M443-F1
#
_entry.id   AF-A0A953M443-F1
#
_cell.length_a   1.000
_cell.length_b   1.000
_cell.length_c   1.000
_cell.angle_alpha   90.00
_cell.angle_beta   90.00
_cell.angle_gamma   90.00
#
_symmetry.space_group_name_H-M   'P 1'
#
loop_
_entity.id
_entity.type
_entity.pdbx_description
1 polymer ?
#
loop_
_entity_poly.entity_id
_entity_poly.type
_entity_poly.pdbx_seq_one_letter_code
_entity_poly.pdbx_strand_id
1 'polypeptide(L)'
;MEGRRTVRLLGALALAASGALAQPVAQEAAPGRLVERPIRLDGMFQMHVQTDGDFAMEVISPPGPQYRGCTTVSSHTDASFEGGSFIMQAGFAEQEIAAASYTLTADKFPVRVDLMEMIFATYQATESTTTHWSILVWDGPPNTGILVAEYSSDGDILPHIELPPGTNGINVQVSVDPNDPNQIIINNDSGTNTISFGYRIDQHNFQIQDPCFVAPPQNRNCFPTTDVSGLQSSTGNWLRGLDCGPLGCPPNGGWARFSTLNQFCRPSGDWVMRMT
;
A
#
# COMPACT_ATOMS: atom_id res chain seq x y z
N MET A 1 84.09 -35.02 -25.85
CA MET A 1 83.01 -35.88 -26.39
C MET A 1 82.26 -36.43 -25.17
N GLU A 2 81.37 -35.64 -24.58
CA GLU A 2 79.91 -35.58 -24.87
C GLU A 2 79.16 -36.88 -24.57
N GLY A 3 78.13 -36.79 -23.71
CA GLY A 3 77.14 -37.86 -23.47
C GLY A 3 76.70 -37.98 -22.00
N ARG A 4 76.08 -36.94 -21.40
CA ARG A 4 74.63 -36.76 -21.15
C ARG A 4 73.96 -37.70 -20.12
N ARG A 5 73.47 -37.04 -19.06
CA ARG A 5 72.63 -37.42 -17.91
C ARG A 5 71.30 -38.11 -18.28
N THR A 6 70.77 -38.93 -17.36
CA THR A 6 69.33 -38.86 -16.97
C THR A 6 69.10 -39.42 -15.56
N VAL A 7 68.75 -38.55 -14.61
CA VAL A 7 68.17 -38.90 -13.29
C VAL A 7 66.68 -38.56 -13.39
N ARG A 8 65.80 -39.54 -13.17
CA ARG A 8 64.35 -39.33 -13.12
C ARG A 8 63.94 -38.93 -11.70
N LEU A 9 63.57 -37.66 -11.51
CA LEU A 9 62.79 -37.19 -10.36
C LEU A 9 61.31 -37.55 -10.63
N LEU A 10 60.69 -38.33 -9.73
CA LEU A 10 59.23 -38.38 -9.64
C LEU A 10 58.76 -37.17 -8.82
N GLY A 11 58.06 -36.24 -9.47
CA GLY A 11 57.38 -35.12 -8.82
C GLY A 11 56.02 -35.58 -8.27
N ALA A 12 55.79 -35.31 -6.99
CA ALA A 12 54.48 -35.44 -6.36
C ALA A 12 53.56 -34.30 -6.84
N LEU A 13 52.42 -34.64 -7.43
CA LEU A 13 51.33 -33.69 -7.68
C LEU A 13 50.63 -33.36 -6.36
N ALA A 14 50.73 -32.12 -5.91
CA ALA A 14 49.85 -31.58 -4.87
C ALA A 14 48.53 -31.13 -5.52
N LEU A 15 47.40 -31.77 -5.18
CA LEU A 15 46.08 -31.23 -5.46
C LEU A 15 45.81 -30.08 -4.48
N ALA A 16 45.75 -28.86 -4.98
CA ALA A 16 45.20 -27.72 -4.25
C ALA A 16 43.66 -27.80 -4.33
N ALA A 17 43.01 -28.10 -3.20
CA ALA A 17 41.57 -27.97 -3.05
C ALA A 17 41.23 -26.49 -2.79
N SER A 18 40.64 -25.84 -3.79
CA SER A 18 40.09 -24.48 -3.66
C SER A 18 38.81 -24.54 -2.82
N GLY A 19 38.93 -24.32 -1.51
CA GLY A 19 37.77 -24.07 -0.65
C GLY A 19 37.19 -22.69 -0.99
N ALA A 20 36.13 -22.65 -1.79
CA ALA A 20 35.32 -21.45 -1.96
C ALA A 20 34.60 -21.17 -0.64
N LEU A 21 35.11 -20.22 0.14
CA LEU A 21 34.40 -19.66 1.29
C LEU A 21 33.15 -18.96 0.76
N ALA A 22 31.99 -19.50 1.10
CA ALA A 22 30.71 -18.82 0.92
C ALA A 22 30.80 -17.49 1.67
N GLN A 23 30.79 -16.38 0.93
CA GLN A 23 30.71 -15.06 1.53
C GLN A 23 29.35 -14.95 2.24
N PRO A 24 29.29 -14.46 3.48
CA PRO A 24 28.01 -14.14 4.10
C PRO A 24 27.34 -13.09 3.22
N VAL A 25 26.12 -13.40 2.76
CA VAL A 25 25.25 -12.42 2.11
C VAL A 25 25.08 -11.28 3.11
N ALA A 26 25.52 -10.08 2.75
CA ALA A 26 25.33 -8.90 3.57
C ALA A 26 23.83 -8.73 3.79
N GLN A 27 23.38 -8.90 5.04
CA GLN A 27 22.04 -8.54 5.43
C GLN A 27 21.96 -7.01 5.31
N GLU A 28 21.24 -6.53 4.30
CA GLU A 28 20.96 -5.10 4.12
C GLU A 28 20.40 -4.58 5.45
N ALA A 29 21.01 -3.50 5.97
CA ALA A 29 20.54 -2.88 7.21
C ALA A 29 19.04 -2.59 7.07
N ALA A 30 18.25 -2.89 8.10
CA ALA A 30 16.82 -2.61 8.10
C ALA A 30 16.62 -1.16 7.67
N PRO A 31 15.99 -0.90 6.51
CA PRO A 31 15.98 0.44 5.97
C PRO A 31 15.16 1.32 6.89
N GLY A 32 15.54 2.60 7.02
CA GLY A 32 14.79 3.54 7.85
C GLY A 32 13.34 3.69 7.37
N ARG A 33 12.49 4.26 8.24
CA ARG A 33 11.05 4.49 7.99
C ARG A 33 10.75 5.34 6.74
N LEU A 34 11.76 6.07 6.25
CA LEU A 34 11.63 7.02 5.15
C LEU A 34 12.07 6.44 3.81
N VAL A 35 12.26 5.13 3.74
CA VAL A 35 12.77 4.47 2.54
C VAL A 35 11.63 4.05 1.63
N GLU A 36 11.53 4.75 0.51
CA GLU A 36 10.76 4.33 -0.65
C GLU A 36 11.46 3.16 -1.36
N ARG A 37 10.67 2.18 -1.80
CA ARG A 37 11.18 1.01 -2.53
C ARG A 37 10.51 0.88 -3.89
N PRO A 38 11.24 1.16 -4.99
CA PRO A 38 10.75 0.85 -6.32
C PRO A 38 10.56 -0.66 -6.47
N ILE A 39 9.38 -1.06 -6.94
CA ILE A 39 9.02 -2.44 -7.21
C ILE A 39 8.46 -2.59 -8.62
N ARG A 40 8.57 -3.79 -9.17
CA ARG A 40 7.92 -4.19 -10.41
C ARG A 40 7.07 -5.40 -10.16
N LEU A 41 5.81 -5.32 -10.60
CA LEU A 41 4.81 -6.36 -10.45
C LEU A 41 4.42 -6.83 -11.85
N ASP A 42 4.71 -8.10 -12.15
CA ASP A 42 4.37 -8.70 -13.46
C ASP A 42 2.86 -8.92 -13.62
N GLY A 43 2.16 -9.00 -12.50
CA GLY A 43 0.70 -9.01 -12.36
C GLY A 43 0.36 -8.79 -10.88
N MET A 44 -0.93 -8.62 -10.58
CA MET A 44 -1.38 -8.41 -9.20
C MET A 44 -2.58 -9.30 -8.88
N PHE A 45 -2.69 -9.67 -7.62
CA PHE A 45 -3.91 -10.23 -7.08
C PHE A 45 -4.99 -9.14 -7.04
N GLN A 46 -6.25 -9.53 -7.20
CA GLN A 46 -7.39 -8.65 -7.01
C GLN A 46 -8.20 -9.20 -5.85
N MET A 47 -8.40 -8.39 -4.83
CA MET A 47 -9.28 -8.67 -3.71
C MET A 47 -10.51 -7.80 -3.88
N HIS A 48 -11.60 -8.39 -4.36
CA HIS A 48 -12.89 -7.71 -4.46
C HIS A 48 -13.76 -8.15 -3.28
N VAL A 49 -14.14 -7.18 -2.45
CA VAL A 49 -14.96 -7.38 -1.26
C VAL A 49 -16.17 -6.44 -1.29
N GLN A 50 -17.28 -6.91 -0.73
CA GLN A 50 -18.50 -6.12 -0.55
C GLN A 50 -18.68 -5.75 0.93
N THR A 51 -19.28 -4.59 1.20
CA THR A 51 -19.47 -4.08 2.58
C THR A 51 -20.39 -4.93 3.44
N ASP A 52 -21.19 -5.81 2.84
CA ASP A 52 -22.10 -6.75 3.51
C ASP A 52 -21.56 -8.20 3.59
N GLY A 53 -20.37 -8.45 3.04
CA GLY A 53 -19.70 -9.75 3.09
C GLY A 53 -20.19 -10.77 2.08
N ASP A 54 -20.98 -10.38 1.07
CA ASP A 54 -21.38 -11.33 0.04
C ASP A 54 -20.20 -11.57 -0.94
N PHE A 55 -19.71 -12.81 -0.96
CA PHE A 55 -18.72 -13.25 -1.94
C PHE A 55 -19.46 -13.54 -3.25
N ALA A 56 -19.61 -12.53 -4.10
CA ALA A 56 -20.27 -12.72 -5.39
C ALA A 56 -19.47 -13.67 -6.31
N MET A 57 -19.76 -14.96 -6.26
CA MET A 57 -19.73 -15.81 -7.45
C MET A 57 -21.00 -15.46 -8.23
N GLU A 58 -20.84 -14.57 -9.21
CA GLU A 58 -21.90 -13.89 -9.97
C GLU A 58 -23.14 -14.77 -10.25
N VAL A 59 -24.21 -14.56 -9.48
CA VAL A 59 -25.58 -14.91 -9.87
C VAL A 59 -26.31 -13.61 -10.11
N ILE A 60 -26.53 -13.30 -11.38
CA ILE A 60 -27.23 -12.11 -11.86
C ILE A 60 -28.64 -12.07 -11.24
N SER A 61 -28.79 -11.31 -10.15
CA SER A 61 -30.08 -10.97 -9.55
C SER A 61 -30.60 -9.66 -10.14
N PRO A 62 -31.94 -9.49 -10.25
CA PRO A 62 -32.54 -8.36 -10.97
C PRO A 62 -32.21 -7.02 -10.29
N PRO A 63 -32.07 -5.94 -11.05
CA PRO A 63 -31.53 -4.69 -10.55
C PRO A 63 -32.48 -4.06 -9.53
N GLY A 64 -31.99 -3.81 -8.32
CA GLY A 64 -32.62 -2.88 -7.39
C GLY A 64 -32.60 -1.44 -7.92
N PRO A 65 -33.03 -0.46 -7.11
CA PRO A 65 -33.24 0.92 -7.54
C PRO A 65 -31.98 1.48 -8.21
N GLN A 66 -32.01 1.59 -9.53
CA GLN A 66 -30.89 2.14 -10.30
C GLN A 66 -30.80 3.64 -10.02
N TYR A 67 -29.84 4.03 -9.17
CA TYR A 67 -29.34 5.40 -9.12
C TYR A 67 -28.76 5.73 -10.49
N ARG A 68 -29.53 6.48 -11.30
CA ARG A 68 -29.13 6.93 -12.64
C ARG A 68 -28.22 8.16 -12.54
N GLY A 69 -27.06 7.99 -11.92
CA GLY A 69 -25.95 8.94 -12.00
C GLY A 69 -24.97 8.54 -13.10
N CYS A 70 -24.24 9.50 -13.67
CA CYS A 70 -23.04 9.18 -14.43
C CYS A 70 -21.95 8.75 -13.44
N THR A 71 -21.58 7.47 -13.45
CA THR A 71 -20.45 6.95 -12.68
C THR A 71 -19.16 7.69 -13.07
N THR A 72 -18.41 8.18 -12.09
CA THR A 72 -17.20 8.99 -12.32
C THR A 72 -16.08 8.50 -11.44
N VAL A 73 -14.94 8.17 -12.05
CA VAL A 73 -13.75 7.76 -11.30
C VAL A 73 -12.93 9.00 -10.90
N SER A 74 -12.55 9.07 -9.63
CA SER A 74 -11.64 10.07 -9.08
C SER A 74 -10.33 9.39 -8.66
N SER A 75 -9.20 9.85 -9.22
CA SER A 75 -7.85 9.34 -8.97
C SER A 75 -6.84 10.47 -9.09
N HIS A 76 -5.77 10.42 -8.29
CA HIS A 76 -4.61 11.32 -8.45
C HIS A 76 -3.46 10.65 -9.21
N THR A 77 -3.55 9.34 -9.45
CA THR A 77 -2.55 8.54 -10.17
C THR A 77 -3.03 8.16 -11.58
N ASP A 78 -2.07 7.92 -12.46
CA ASP A 78 -2.26 7.36 -13.81
C ASP A 78 -1.99 5.84 -13.90
N ALA A 79 -1.75 5.18 -12.76
CA ALA A 79 -1.55 3.73 -12.70
C ALA A 79 -2.75 2.92 -13.24
N SER A 80 -2.47 1.76 -13.87
CA SER A 80 -3.48 0.90 -14.49
C SER A 80 -4.24 -0.02 -13.53
N PHE A 81 -3.76 -0.21 -12.30
CA PHE A 81 -4.30 -1.14 -11.30
C PHE A 81 -4.27 -2.64 -11.68
N GLU A 82 -3.48 -3.03 -12.71
CA GLU A 82 -3.38 -4.43 -13.19
C GLU A 82 -1.95 -5.03 -13.09
N GLY A 83 -0.93 -4.18 -12.94
CA GLY A 83 0.48 -4.54 -12.82
C GLY A 83 1.37 -3.37 -13.26
N GLY A 84 2.69 -3.50 -13.16
CA GLY A 84 3.62 -2.45 -13.59
C GLY A 84 4.64 -2.03 -12.54
N SER A 85 5.08 -0.78 -12.61
CA SER A 85 6.08 -0.22 -11.71
C SER A 85 5.42 0.67 -10.66
N PHE A 86 5.79 0.47 -9.40
CA PHE A 86 5.26 1.22 -8.26
C PHE A 86 6.37 1.56 -7.27
N ILE A 87 6.08 2.45 -6.33
CA ILE A 87 6.95 2.80 -5.22
C ILE A 87 6.26 2.38 -3.93
N MET A 88 6.77 1.33 -3.30
CA MET A 88 6.27 0.82 -2.04
C MET A 88 6.74 1.73 -0.89
N GLN A 89 5.79 2.19 -0.06
CA GLN A 89 6.05 3.05 1.09
C GLN A 89 6.42 2.18 2.31
N ALA A 90 7.63 1.61 2.25
CA ALA A 90 8.07 0.49 3.07
C ALA A 90 8.40 0.84 4.55
N GLY A 91 8.05 2.04 5.01
CA GLY A 91 8.11 2.43 6.42
C GLY A 91 6.76 2.82 6.99
N PHE A 92 5.68 2.63 6.23
CA PHE A 92 4.32 2.89 6.68
C PHE A 92 3.96 1.91 7.81
N ALA A 93 3.58 2.46 8.96
CA ALA A 93 3.40 1.73 10.20
C ALA A 93 1.92 1.43 10.50
N GLU A 94 1.71 0.54 11.47
CA GLU A 94 0.38 0.35 12.05
C GLU A 94 -0.20 1.68 12.54
N GLN A 95 -1.51 1.84 12.39
CA GLN A 95 -2.32 3.01 12.70
C GLN A 95 -2.09 4.25 11.81
N GLU A 96 -1.17 4.19 10.85
CA GLU A 96 -1.06 5.22 9.81
C GLU A 96 -2.16 5.07 8.75
N ILE A 97 -2.54 6.20 8.14
CA ILE A 97 -3.58 6.24 7.10
C ILE A 97 -3.06 6.93 5.83
N ALA A 98 -3.16 6.24 4.70
CA ALA A 98 -2.95 6.76 3.37
C ALA A 98 -4.31 7.19 2.83
N ALA A 99 -4.49 8.47 2.52
CA ALA A 99 -5.78 9.00 2.10
C ALA A 99 -5.66 9.97 0.93
N ALA A 100 -6.74 10.09 0.17
CA ALA A 100 -6.90 11.04 -0.92
C ALA A 100 -8.21 11.83 -0.75
N SER A 101 -8.16 13.11 -1.12
CA SER A 101 -9.31 14.00 -1.19
C SER A 101 -9.57 14.43 -2.63
N TYR A 102 -10.84 14.54 -3.00
CA TYR A 102 -11.31 15.02 -4.30
C TYR A 102 -12.35 16.11 -4.10
N THR A 103 -12.11 17.27 -4.70
CA THR A 103 -13.06 18.38 -4.67
C THR A 103 -13.97 18.29 -5.88
N LEU A 104 -15.28 18.24 -5.64
CA LEU A 104 -16.31 18.21 -6.66
C LEU A 104 -17.02 19.56 -6.73
N THR A 105 -17.78 19.78 -7.80
CA THR A 105 -18.68 20.93 -7.84
C THR A 105 -19.91 20.66 -6.97
N ALA A 106 -20.48 21.70 -6.36
CA ALA A 106 -21.56 21.55 -5.38
C ALA A 106 -22.82 20.86 -5.96
N ASP A 107 -23.05 20.96 -7.27
CA ASP A 107 -24.15 20.30 -7.98
C ASP A 107 -24.01 18.78 -8.08
N LYS A 108 -22.85 18.22 -7.70
CA LYS A 108 -22.61 16.76 -7.67
C LYS A 108 -23.11 16.09 -6.41
N PHE A 109 -23.45 16.85 -5.38
CA PHE A 109 -23.91 16.29 -4.12
C PHE A 109 -25.45 16.14 -4.10
N PRO A 110 -25.98 15.05 -3.50
CA PRO A 110 -25.25 14.00 -2.79
C PRO A 110 -24.53 13.00 -3.73
N VAL A 111 -23.38 12.49 -3.27
CA VAL A 111 -22.57 11.48 -3.97
C VAL A 111 -22.77 10.13 -3.29
N ARG A 112 -22.98 9.09 -4.10
CA ARG A 112 -22.91 7.69 -3.64
C ARG A 112 -21.55 7.12 -4.01
N VAL A 113 -20.91 6.44 -3.06
CA VAL A 113 -19.65 5.73 -3.31
C VAL A 113 -19.96 4.31 -3.75
N ASP A 114 -19.48 3.92 -4.93
CA ASP A 114 -19.73 2.59 -5.51
C ASP A 114 -18.53 1.66 -5.27
N LEU A 115 -17.30 2.18 -5.46
CA LEU A 115 -16.07 1.38 -5.37
C LEU A 115 -14.89 2.22 -4.88
N MET A 116 -14.08 1.65 -4.01
CA MET A 116 -12.83 2.24 -3.53
C MET A 116 -11.69 1.25 -3.68
N GLU A 117 -10.55 1.71 -4.19
CA GLU A 117 -9.44 0.83 -4.54
C GLU A 117 -8.10 1.37 -4.06
N MET A 118 -7.19 0.49 -3.64
CA MET A 118 -5.79 0.82 -3.38
C MET A 118 -4.86 -0.37 -3.62
N ILE A 119 -3.66 -0.10 -4.12
CA ILE A 119 -2.64 -1.13 -4.31
C ILE A 119 -1.70 -1.21 -3.11
N PHE A 120 -1.56 -2.42 -2.60
CA PHE A 120 -0.56 -2.80 -1.61
C PHE A 120 0.43 -3.80 -2.20
N ALA A 121 1.63 -3.85 -1.64
CA ALA A 121 2.67 -4.75 -2.11
C ALA A 121 3.59 -5.26 -1.01
N THR A 122 4.23 -6.39 -1.28
CA THR A 122 5.38 -6.90 -0.53
C THR A 122 6.65 -6.76 -1.37
N TYR A 123 7.81 -6.71 -0.72
CA TYR A 123 9.10 -6.73 -1.40
C TYR A 123 9.99 -7.80 -0.79
N GLN A 124 10.36 -8.80 -1.62
CA GLN A 124 11.23 -9.90 -1.22
C GLN A 124 10.82 -10.51 0.13
N ALA A 125 9.50 -10.68 0.36
CA ALA A 125 9.00 -11.19 1.62
C ALA A 125 9.54 -12.61 1.85
N THR A 126 10.06 -12.87 3.06
CA THR A 126 10.65 -14.17 3.39
C THR A 126 9.62 -15.19 3.87
N GLU A 127 8.40 -14.72 4.16
CA GLU A 127 7.27 -15.48 4.67
C GLU A 127 5.96 -14.92 4.10
N SER A 128 4.86 -15.65 4.28
CA SER A 128 3.53 -15.12 3.96
C SER A 128 3.23 -13.96 4.89
N THR A 129 2.62 -12.89 4.35
CA THR A 129 2.27 -11.70 5.12
C THR A 129 0.76 -11.59 5.26
N THR A 130 0.26 -11.41 6.48
CA THR A 130 -1.12 -11.04 6.76
C THR A 130 -1.18 -9.60 7.28
N THR A 131 -1.86 -8.72 6.56
CA THR A 131 -2.07 -7.31 6.97
C THR A 131 -3.54 -7.06 7.23
N HIS A 132 -3.85 -6.56 8.42
CA HIS A 132 -5.17 -6.10 8.81
C HIS A 132 -5.30 -4.63 8.41
N TRP A 133 -6.41 -4.29 7.78
CA TRP A 133 -6.61 -2.97 7.21
C TRP A 133 -8.03 -2.48 7.45
N SER A 134 -8.19 -1.15 7.46
CA SER A 134 -9.49 -0.50 7.48
C SER A 134 -9.60 0.47 6.32
N ILE A 135 -10.80 0.60 5.79
CA ILE A 135 -11.17 1.67 4.87
C ILE A 135 -12.06 2.68 5.58
N LEU A 136 -11.78 3.96 5.34
CA LEU A 136 -12.45 5.08 5.97
C LEU A 136 -12.89 6.07 4.90
N VAL A 137 -14.10 6.63 5.04
CA VAL A 137 -14.70 7.58 4.11
C VAL A 137 -15.17 8.81 4.85
N TRP A 138 -14.85 9.99 4.33
CA TRP A 138 -15.20 11.28 4.93
C TRP A 138 -16.00 12.18 3.98
N ASP A 139 -16.98 12.87 4.56
CA ASP A 139 -17.54 14.11 4.04
C ASP A 139 -16.57 15.24 4.41
N GLY A 140 -15.85 15.75 3.42
CA GLY A 140 -14.81 16.75 3.57
C GLY A 140 -13.38 16.19 3.69
N PRO A 141 -12.39 17.06 3.95
CA PRO A 141 -11.00 16.66 4.16
C PRO A 141 -10.85 15.76 5.41
N PRO A 142 -9.96 14.77 5.42
CA PRO A 142 -9.89 13.79 6.52
C PRO A 142 -9.48 14.37 7.89
N ASN A 143 -8.92 15.58 7.92
CA ASN A 143 -8.50 16.25 9.15
C ASN A 143 -9.58 17.10 9.83
N THR A 144 -10.60 17.54 9.09
CA THR A 144 -11.67 18.43 9.60
C THR A 144 -13.08 17.98 9.21
N GLY A 145 -13.19 17.03 8.31
CA GLY A 145 -14.44 16.49 7.80
C GLY A 145 -15.10 15.51 8.77
N ILE A 146 -16.24 14.98 8.33
CA ILE A 146 -17.08 14.07 9.10
C ILE A 146 -16.80 12.66 8.59
N LEU A 147 -16.42 11.74 9.48
CA LEU A 147 -16.30 10.32 9.13
C LEU A 147 -17.71 9.76 8.87
N VAL A 148 -17.95 9.30 7.65
CA VAL A 148 -19.25 8.77 7.19
C VAL A 148 -19.29 7.25 7.31
N ALA A 149 -18.16 6.59 7.00
CA ALA A 149 -18.07 5.13 7.06
C ALA A 149 -16.66 4.69 7.47
N GLU A 150 -16.60 3.57 8.19
CA GLU A 150 -15.37 2.86 8.52
C GLU A 150 -15.67 1.36 8.51
N TYR A 151 -14.89 0.61 7.74
CA TYR A 151 -14.97 -0.85 7.70
C TYR A 151 -13.57 -1.44 7.89
N SER A 152 -13.47 -2.45 8.75
CA SER A 152 -12.20 -3.09 9.11
C SER A 152 -12.19 -4.54 8.65
N SER A 153 -11.06 -5.00 8.13
CA SER A 153 -10.86 -6.41 7.84
C SER A 153 -10.97 -7.24 9.12
N ASP A 154 -11.81 -8.27 9.09
CA ASP A 154 -12.11 -9.17 10.20
C ASP A 154 -11.71 -10.62 9.91
N GLY A 155 -11.30 -10.91 8.67
CA GLY A 155 -10.93 -12.25 8.21
C GLY A 155 -12.13 -13.13 7.85
N ASP A 156 -13.36 -12.58 7.90
CA ASP A 156 -14.60 -13.29 7.58
C ASP A 156 -15.35 -12.57 6.45
N ILE A 157 -15.99 -11.43 6.76
CA ILE A 157 -16.70 -10.58 5.79
C ILE A 157 -15.68 -9.81 4.94
N LEU A 158 -14.70 -9.21 5.61
CA LEU A 158 -13.64 -8.44 4.99
C LEU A 158 -12.32 -9.17 5.23
N PRO A 159 -11.80 -9.91 4.23
CA PRO A 159 -10.55 -10.64 4.37
C PRO A 159 -9.37 -9.70 4.65
N HIS A 160 -8.42 -10.21 5.44
CA HIS A 160 -7.11 -9.57 5.56
C HIS A 160 -6.34 -9.68 4.25
N ILE A 161 -5.39 -8.77 4.02
CA ILE A 161 -4.46 -8.88 2.90
C ILE A 161 -3.50 -10.03 3.21
N GLU A 162 -3.61 -11.12 2.45
CA GLU A 162 -2.69 -12.25 2.53
C GLU A 162 -1.88 -12.37 1.24
N LEU A 163 -0.56 -12.20 1.35
CA LEU A 163 0.35 -12.32 0.22
C LEU A 163 1.42 -13.37 0.49
N PRO A 164 1.76 -14.22 -0.50
CA PRO A 164 2.79 -15.23 -0.33
C PRO A 164 4.19 -14.61 -0.21
N PRO A 165 5.21 -15.41 0.16
CA PRO A 165 6.61 -14.97 0.09
C PRO A 165 6.97 -14.44 -1.31
N GLY A 166 7.90 -13.49 -1.36
CA GLY A 166 8.36 -12.83 -2.58
C GLY A 166 7.89 -11.39 -2.73
N THR A 167 8.03 -10.87 -3.95
CA THR A 167 7.54 -9.53 -4.33
C THR A 167 6.20 -9.72 -5.03
N ASN A 168 5.13 -9.36 -4.35
CA ASN A 168 3.76 -9.53 -4.81
C ASN A 168 3.01 -8.22 -4.66
N GLY A 169 1.94 -8.04 -5.42
CA GLY A 169 1.02 -6.92 -5.23
C GLY A 169 -0.42 -7.36 -5.28
N ILE A 170 -1.26 -6.57 -4.63
CA ILE A 170 -2.70 -6.77 -4.54
C ILE A 170 -3.42 -5.45 -4.74
N ASN A 171 -4.44 -5.45 -5.58
CA ASN A 171 -5.43 -4.39 -5.63
C ASN A 171 -6.58 -4.75 -4.70
N VAL A 172 -6.72 -3.99 -3.61
CA VAL A 172 -7.84 -4.13 -2.67
C VAL A 172 -8.97 -3.26 -3.17
N GLN A 173 -10.12 -3.89 -3.44
CA GLN A 173 -11.30 -3.28 -4.03
C GLN A 173 -12.49 -3.46 -3.08
N VAL A 174 -12.95 -2.38 -2.47
CA VAL A 174 -14.11 -2.36 -1.59
C VAL A 174 -15.28 -1.75 -2.35
N SER A 175 -16.24 -2.59 -2.73
CA SER A 175 -17.48 -2.14 -3.36
C SER A 175 -18.63 -2.08 -2.37
N VAL A 176 -19.55 -1.15 -2.60
CA VAL A 176 -20.84 -1.08 -1.90
C VAL A 176 -21.88 -1.74 -2.79
N ASP A 177 -22.57 -2.79 -2.33
CA ASP A 177 -23.65 -3.41 -3.11
C ASP A 177 -24.74 -2.36 -3.37
N PRO A 178 -25.13 -2.08 -4.62
CA PRO A 178 -26.23 -1.16 -4.93
C PRO A 178 -27.56 -1.48 -4.25
N ASN A 179 -27.77 -2.71 -3.78
CA ASN A 179 -28.98 -3.13 -3.07
C ASN A 179 -28.83 -3.09 -1.54
N ASP A 180 -27.64 -2.80 -1.01
CA ASP A 180 -27.40 -2.69 0.42
C ASP A 180 -28.25 -1.55 1.00
N PRO A 181 -29.07 -1.77 2.03
CA PRO A 181 -29.77 -0.67 2.72
C PRO A 181 -28.80 0.38 3.32
N ASN A 182 -27.56 0.01 3.61
CA ASN A 182 -26.52 0.85 4.20
C ASN A 182 -25.56 1.41 3.13
N GLN A 183 -26.09 2.18 2.20
CA GLN A 183 -25.28 2.90 1.20
C GLN A 183 -24.35 3.94 1.85
N ILE A 184 -23.15 4.11 1.28
CA ILE A 184 -22.27 5.23 1.63
C ILE A 184 -22.68 6.45 0.80
N ILE A 185 -23.40 7.38 1.42
CA ILE A 185 -23.88 8.62 0.81
C ILE A 185 -23.19 9.81 1.47
N ILE A 186 -22.57 10.67 0.66
CA ILE A 186 -21.91 11.90 1.10
C ILE A 186 -22.76 13.09 0.67
N ASN A 187 -23.23 13.88 1.64
CA ASN A 187 -24.20 14.96 1.41
C ASN A 187 -23.57 16.35 1.29
N ASN A 188 -22.25 16.46 1.49
CA ASN A 188 -21.53 17.72 1.67
C ASN A 188 -21.94 18.47 2.94
N ASP A 189 -22.18 17.72 4.02
CA ASP A 189 -22.49 18.27 5.34
C ASP A 189 -21.31 19.05 5.93
N SER A 190 -20.08 18.76 5.49
CA SER A 190 -18.90 19.56 5.83
C SER A 190 -18.90 20.95 5.17
N GLY A 191 -19.68 21.16 4.11
CA GLY A 191 -19.70 22.40 3.32
C GLY A 191 -18.44 22.66 2.50
N THR A 192 -17.55 21.68 2.37
CA THR A 192 -16.23 21.85 1.71
C THR A 192 -16.21 21.42 0.24
N ASN A 193 -17.33 20.90 -0.27
CA ASN A 193 -17.47 20.25 -1.59
C ASN A 193 -16.39 19.19 -1.83
N THR A 194 -15.92 18.54 -0.78
CA THR A 194 -14.79 17.61 -0.84
C THR A 194 -15.24 16.26 -0.31
N ILE A 195 -14.84 15.20 -1.00
CA ILE A 195 -14.97 13.82 -0.53
C ILE A 195 -13.57 13.26 -0.31
N SER A 196 -13.40 12.43 0.71
CA SER A 196 -12.10 11.80 0.97
C SER A 196 -12.28 10.35 1.37
N PHE A 197 -11.29 9.53 1.05
CA PHE A 197 -11.22 8.17 1.56
C PHE A 197 -9.78 7.77 1.83
N GLY A 198 -9.59 6.73 2.64
CA GLY A 198 -8.27 6.30 3.04
C GLY A 198 -8.23 4.87 3.53
N TYR A 199 -7.06 4.26 3.39
CA TYR A 199 -6.75 2.96 3.96
C TYR A 199 -5.82 3.13 5.15
N ARG A 200 -6.19 2.52 6.27
CA ARG A 200 -5.38 2.38 7.48
C ARG A 200 -4.79 0.99 7.54
N ILE A 201 -3.52 0.86 7.90
CA ILE A 201 -2.98 -0.42 8.37
C ILE A 201 -3.35 -0.53 9.85
N ASP A 202 -4.23 -1.46 10.20
CA ASP A 202 -4.59 -1.69 11.61
C ASP A 202 -3.50 -2.49 12.32
N GLN A 203 -3.04 -3.55 11.65
CA GLN A 203 -2.02 -4.45 12.13
C GLN A 203 -1.18 -4.98 10.97
N HIS A 204 0.13 -4.96 11.16
CA HIS A 204 1.11 -5.56 10.27
C HIS A 204 1.29 -7.03 10.62
N ASN A 205 1.81 -7.80 9.66
CA ASN A 205 2.18 -9.21 9.90
C ASN A 205 3.28 -9.33 10.96
N PHE A 206 4.24 -8.41 10.94
CA PHE A 206 5.37 -8.40 11.85
C PHE A 206 5.84 -6.96 12.16
N GLN A 207 5.17 -6.29 13.10
CA GLN A 207 5.63 -5.02 13.69
C GLN A 207 5.65 -5.13 15.22
N ILE A 208 6.75 -5.66 15.76
CA ILE A 208 6.86 -5.98 17.20
C ILE A 208 7.51 -4.87 18.04
N GLN A 209 8.03 -3.82 17.39
CA GLN A 209 8.72 -2.71 18.03
C GLN A 209 8.02 -1.41 17.69
N ASP A 210 8.29 -0.39 18.50
CA ASP A 210 7.76 0.95 18.28
C ASP A 210 8.24 1.51 16.91
N PRO A 211 7.31 1.77 15.97
CA PRO A 211 7.63 2.24 14.62
C PRO A 211 8.26 3.63 14.57
N CYS A 212 8.23 4.38 15.68
CA CYS A 212 8.95 5.65 15.79
C CYS A 212 10.48 5.47 15.89
N PHE A 213 10.94 4.30 16.32
CA PHE A 213 12.37 4.00 16.51
C PHE A 213 12.87 2.88 15.60
N VAL A 214 12.00 1.94 15.23
CA VAL A 214 12.35 0.81 14.38
C VAL A 214 11.32 0.66 13.28
N ALA A 215 11.73 0.87 12.04
CA ALA A 215 10.85 0.73 10.89
C ALA A 215 10.26 -0.69 10.81
N PRO A 216 8.99 -0.83 10.38
CA PRO A 216 8.40 -2.14 10.14
C PRO A 216 9.26 -2.94 9.14
N PRO A 217 9.65 -4.19 9.44
CA PRO A 217 10.48 -5.00 8.55
C PRO A 217 9.87 -5.18 7.16
N GLN A 218 10.59 -4.73 6.14
CA GLN A 218 10.08 -4.66 4.77
C GLN A 218 9.87 -6.03 4.13
N ASN A 219 10.66 -7.02 4.53
CA ASN A 219 10.61 -8.39 4.03
C ASN A 219 9.63 -9.28 4.80
N ARG A 220 8.77 -8.72 5.65
CA ARG A 220 7.78 -9.46 6.44
C ARG A 220 6.43 -8.78 6.51
N ASN A 221 6.23 -7.70 5.78
CA ASN A 221 5.02 -6.87 5.84
C ASN A 221 4.59 -6.43 4.44
N CYS A 222 3.33 -6.03 4.34
CA CYS A 222 2.73 -5.49 3.13
C CYS A 222 2.44 -3.99 3.32
N PHE A 223 2.73 -3.17 2.31
CA PHE A 223 2.71 -1.71 2.43
C PHE A 223 1.94 -1.06 1.28
N PRO A 224 1.34 0.12 1.51
CA PRO A 224 0.71 0.91 0.45
C PRO A 224 1.76 1.37 -0.58
N THR A 225 1.27 1.66 -1.77
CA THR A 225 2.11 2.09 -2.90
C THR A 225 1.76 3.49 -3.39
N THR A 226 2.76 4.18 -3.93
CA THR A 226 2.62 5.37 -4.76
C THR A 226 3.05 5.07 -6.19
N ASP A 227 2.63 5.90 -7.13
CA ASP A 227 3.06 5.77 -8.53
C ASP A 227 4.52 6.20 -8.76
N VAL A 228 4.98 5.97 -10.00
CA VAL A 228 6.32 6.33 -10.47
C VAL A 228 6.32 7.56 -11.37
N SER A 229 5.14 8.10 -11.72
CA SER A 229 4.97 9.28 -12.58
C SER A 229 5.27 10.59 -11.83
N GLY A 230 5.39 10.52 -10.50
CA GLY A 230 5.84 11.59 -9.63
C GLY A 230 4.67 12.43 -9.11
N LEU A 231 4.84 13.05 -7.95
CA LEU A 231 3.76 13.69 -7.18
C LEU A 231 3.10 14.85 -7.94
N GLN A 232 1.92 14.61 -8.50
CA GLN A 232 1.07 15.58 -9.19
C GLN A 232 0.09 16.26 -8.22
N SER A 233 -0.47 15.53 -7.25
CA SER A 233 -1.51 16.03 -6.34
C SER A 233 -1.01 16.18 -4.90
N SER A 234 0.01 17.03 -4.72
CA SER A 234 0.59 17.27 -3.38
C SER A 234 -0.41 17.79 -2.34
N THR A 235 -1.51 18.43 -2.76
CA THR A 235 -2.57 18.91 -1.86
C THR A 235 -3.74 17.94 -1.69
N GLY A 236 -3.90 16.98 -2.61
CA GLY A 236 -4.95 15.96 -2.59
C GLY A 236 -4.56 14.69 -1.87
N ASN A 237 -3.26 14.39 -1.73
CA ASN A 237 -2.76 13.25 -0.95
C ASN A 237 -2.50 13.64 0.50
N TRP A 238 -2.85 12.71 1.39
CA TRP A 238 -2.75 12.84 2.82
C TRP A 238 -2.05 11.65 3.45
N LEU A 239 -1.37 11.92 4.55
CA LEU A 239 -0.86 10.94 5.50
C LEU A 239 -1.40 11.29 6.88
N ARG A 240 -2.02 10.33 7.56
CA ARG A 240 -2.14 10.38 9.02
C ARG A 240 -0.98 9.60 9.59
N GLY A 241 -0.01 10.31 10.14
CA GLY A 241 1.15 9.67 10.75
C GLY A 241 1.03 9.53 12.26
N LEU A 242 1.89 8.69 12.82
CA LEU A 242 2.02 8.49 14.26
C LEU A 242 2.70 9.69 14.93
N ASP A 243 2.36 9.92 16.20
CA ASP A 243 3.08 10.89 17.03
C ASP A 243 4.43 10.33 17.47
N CYS A 244 5.44 10.51 16.60
CA CYS A 244 6.84 10.22 16.89
C CYS A 244 7.61 11.47 17.36
N GLY A 245 6.90 12.44 17.94
CA GLY A 245 7.46 13.72 18.37
C GLY A 245 7.84 14.66 17.19
N PRO A 246 8.65 15.70 17.45
CA PRO A 246 8.92 16.77 16.48
C PRO A 246 9.65 16.33 15.20
N LEU A 247 10.28 15.16 15.21
CA LEU A 247 10.97 14.58 14.06
C LEU A 247 10.14 13.52 13.32
N GLY A 248 8.89 13.30 13.73
CA GLY A 248 7.96 12.38 13.10
C GLY A 248 7.51 12.80 11.70
N CYS A 249 6.77 11.91 11.05
CA CYS A 249 6.20 12.10 9.73
C CYS A 249 4.67 11.93 9.78
N PRO A 250 3.88 13.00 9.97
CA PRO A 250 4.28 14.40 10.17
C PRO A 250 4.81 14.70 11.59
N PRO A 251 5.45 15.86 11.82
CA PRO A 251 5.88 16.27 13.16
C PRO A 251 4.74 16.26 14.17
N ASN A 252 4.92 15.53 15.26
CA ASN A 252 3.93 15.25 16.31
C ASN A 252 2.67 14.49 15.82
N GLY A 253 2.78 13.80 14.68
CA GLY A 253 1.72 12.94 14.13
C GLY A 253 0.48 13.69 13.65
N GLY A 254 -0.59 12.92 13.43
CA GLY A 254 -1.85 13.43 12.91
C GLY A 254 -1.83 13.60 11.39
N TRP A 255 -2.79 14.38 10.89
CA TRP A 255 -3.00 14.55 9.45
C TRP A 255 -2.08 15.61 8.86
N ALA A 256 -1.44 15.27 7.75
CA ALA A 256 -0.73 16.21 6.90
C ALA A 256 -1.00 15.92 5.43
N ARG A 257 -1.06 16.99 4.62
CA ARG A 257 -0.98 16.89 3.16
C ARG A 257 0.45 16.62 2.76
N PHE A 258 0.65 15.97 1.62
CA PHE A 258 2.00 15.79 1.08
C PHE A 258 2.71 17.14 0.86
N SER A 259 1.99 18.19 0.47
CA SER A 259 2.53 19.55 0.30
C SER A 259 3.10 20.14 1.60
N THR A 260 2.58 19.73 2.75
CA THR A 260 3.00 20.17 4.09
C THR A 260 3.98 19.23 4.78
N LEU A 261 4.13 17.99 4.28
CA LEU A 261 5.15 17.06 4.78
C LEU A 261 6.55 17.59 4.48
N ASN A 262 7.48 17.39 5.40
CA ASN A 262 8.89 17.66 5.10
C ASN A 262 9.35 16.77 3.93
N GLN A 263 10.38 17.20 3.19
CA GLN A 263 10.83 16.50 1.98
C GLN A 263 11.25 15.05 2.25
N PHE A 264 11.73 14.73 3.46
CA PHE A 264 12.19 13.39 3.82
C PHE A 264 11.04 12.42 4.12
N CYS A 265 9.88 12.93 4.53
CA CYS A 265 8.67 12.15 4.82
C CYS A 265 7.71 12.10 3.64
N ARG A 266 7.93 12.93 2.61
CA ARG A 266 6.99 13.12 1.52
C ARG A 266 7.25 12.05 0.45
N PRO A 267 6.24 11.23 0.13
CA PRO A 267 6.37 10.30 -0.98
C PRO A 267 6.63 11.01 -2.31
N SER A 268 7.36 10.34 -3.20
CA SER A 268 7.75 10.89 -4.50
C SER A 268 6.64 10.83 -5.54
N GLY A 269 5.62 9.98 -5.36
CA GLY A 269 4.44 9.83 -6.22
C GLY A 269 3.11 10.08 -5.49
N ASP A 270 2.01 10.02 -6.22
CA ASP A 270 0.65 10.04 -5.65
C ASP A 270 0.26 8.65 -5.13
N TRP A 271 -0.62 8.58 -4.12
CA TRP A 271 -1.14 7.28 -3.66
C TRP A 271 -1.82 6.54 -4.80
N VAL A 272 -1.54 5.25 -4.96
CA VAL A 272 -2.18 4.43 -5.99
C VAL A 272 -3.54 3.98 -5.49
N MET A 273 -4.48 4.92 -5.50
CA MET A 273 -5.84 4.73 -5.01
C MET A 273 -6.84 5.52 -5.85
N ARG A 274 -8.05 4.98 -5.98
CA ARG A 274 -9.16 5.63 -6.70
C ARG A 274 -10.51 5.31 -6.08
N MET A 275 -11.48 6.18 -6.33
CA MET A 275 -12.87 6.03 -5.90
C MET A 275 -13.82 6.26 -7.07
N THR A 276 -14.93 5.53 -7.09
CA THR A 276 -15.97 5.57 -8.13
C THR A 276 -17.32 5.94 -7.54
#